data_AF-A0A183J5P2-F1
#
_entry.id   AF-A0A183J5P2-F1
#
_cell.length_a   1.000
_cell.length_b   1.000
_cell.length_c   1.000
_cell.angle_alpha   90.00
_cell.angle_beta   90.00
_cell.angle_gamma   90.00
#
_symmetry.space_group_name_H-M   'P 1'
#
loop_
_entity.id
_entity.type
_entity.pdbx_description
1 polymer ?
#
loop_
_entity_poly.entity_id
_entity_poly.type
_entity_poly.pdbx_seq_one_letter_code
_entity_poly.pdbx_strand_id
1 'polypeptide(L)'
;MARVGCRRKLNEINKLDQCWAQSRSAVYKAKKEYFKTAKDAEAAKMNISRSQQAEAAKSSYAKQVQEANDYQHKYLTDLLPEVLEALCELDSSRVMHVQRLLKKCIEIERSVLPVMEKCLDDMMNETDRINPAEDCEAVVERYRTGYGLPDDISFHEYSAEGCSTTSASELSNGASQTISAESWSQGDLLSRKETRNLHRALSGRKKGTFRKIFRSRTEDYSKNMLEDLPPLQQCKRLEFLLADCKKQLKNRLEMKDGLIKLQTAYSETPKFGSAAEVQTNLESCESEINVLSMELQRLEVFAAII
;
A
#
# COMPACT_ATOMS: atom_id res chain seq x y z
N MET A 1 12.29 41.12 18.39
CA MET A 1 12.59 42.30 19.23
C MET A 1 11.33 42.92 19.85
N ALA A 2 10.26 43.20 19.09
CA ALA A 2 9.02 43.85 19.58
C ALA A 2 8.50 43.42 20.98
N ARG A 3 8.31 42.11 21.23
CA ARG A 3 7.84 41.59 22.56
C ARG A 3 8.71 42.04 23.75
N VAL A 4 10.02 42.23 23.55
CA VAL A 4 10.98 42.65 24.59
C VAL A 4 10.99 44.19 24.74
N GLY A 5 10.61 44.94 23.71
CA GLY A 5 10.32 46.37 23.79
C GLY A 5 9.03 46.63 24.57
N CYS A 6 7.92 46.04 24.11
CA CYS A 6 6.60 46.19 24.75
C CYS A 6 6.61 45.79 26.24
N ARG A 7 7.27 44.68 26.62
CA ARG A 7 7.40 44.29 28.03
C ARG A 7 8.22 45.29 28.88
N ARG A 8 9.21 45.99 28.30
CA ARG A 8 9.95 47.05 29.01
C ARG A 8 9.09 48.29 29.22
N LYS A 9 8.43 48.79 28.16
CA LYS A 9 7.51 49.93 28.27
C LYS A 9 6.35 49.65 29.23
N LEU A 10 5.84 48.41 29.27
CA LEU A 10 4.81 47.98 30.23
C LEU A 10 5.32 47.97 31.69
N ASN A 11 6.60 47.69 31.93
CA ASN A 11 7.17 47.83 33.28
C ASN A 11 7.34 49.31 33.66
N GLU A 12 7.69 50.16 32.70
CA GLU A 12 7.82 51.61 32.90
C GLU A 12 6.46 52.28 33.17
N ILE A 13 5.39 51.87 32.47
CA ILE A 13 4.05 52.46 32.65
C ILE A 13 3.47 52.10 34.02
N ASN A 14 3.66 50.85 34.47
CA ASN A 14 3.31 50.43 35.83
C ASN A 14 4.09 51.21 36.90
N LYS A 15 5.38 51.50 36.65
CA LYS A 15 6.21 52.29 37.57
C LYS A 15 5.75 53.75 37.62
N LEU A 16 5.45 54.37 36.48
CA LEU A 16 4.95 55.75 36.45
C LEU A 16 3.56 55.88 37.08
N ASP A 17 2.64 54.95 36.86
CA ASP A 17 1.34 54.96 37.55
C ASP A 17 1.50 54.86 39.07
N GLN A 18 2.41 53.99 39.56
CA GLN A 18 2.73 53.90 40.98
C GLN A 18 3.30 55.22 41.53
N CYS A 19 4.26 55.84 40.84
CA CYS A 19 4.80 57.16 41.22
C CYS A 19 3.71 58.24 41.21
N TRP A 20 2.84 58.25 40.21
CA TRP A 20 1.74 59.20 40.09
C TRP A 20 0.67 59.01 41.19
N ALA A 21 0.35 57.77 41.56
CA ALA A 21 -0.52 57.46 42.69
C ALA A 21 0.07 57.93 44.03
N GLN A 22 1.38 57.72 44.23
CA GLN A 22 2.10 58.21 45.42
C GLN A 22 2.12 59.74 45.48
N SER A 23 2.44 60.41 44.37
CA SER A 23 2.47 61.88 44.27
C SER A 23 1.08 62.49 44.51
N ARG A 24 0.01 61.92 43.93
CA ARG A 24 -1.38 62.31 44.24
C ARG A 24 -1.69 62.18 45.75
N SER A 25 -1.24 61.13 46.42
CA SER A 25 -1.38 60.99 47.88
C SER A 25 -0.61 62.08 48.65
N ALA A 26 0.58 62.44 48.21
CA ALA A 26 1.38 63.52 48.79
C ALA A 26 0.72 64.90 48.62
N VAL A 27 0.11 65.18 47.46
CA VAL A 27 -0.70 66.39 47.22
C VAL A 27 -1.83 66.51 48.24
N TYR A 28 -2.61 65.45 48.49
CA TYR A 28 -3.68 65.48 49.48
C TYR A 28 -3.19 65.75 50.92
N LYS A 29 -2.03 65.20 51.30
CA LYS A 29 -1.41 65.44 52.62
C LYS A 29 -0.93 66.89 52.75
N ALA A 30 -0.14 67.36 51.79
CA ALA A 30 0.37 68.73 51.77
C ALA A 30 -0.75 69.78 51.72
N LYS A 31 -1.84 69.51 51.00
CA LYS A 31 -3.05 70.36 50.98
C LYS A 31 -3.67 70.51 52.38
N LYS A 32 -3.80 69.40 53.11
CA LYS A 32 -4.36 69.37 54.47
C LYS A 32 -3.46 70.12 55.46
N GLU A 33 -2.14 69.97 55.33
CA GLU A 33 -1.16 70.67 56.18
C GLU A 33 -1.12 72.18 55.90
N TYR A 34 -1.17 72.59 54.62
CA TYR A 34 -1.29 73.98 54.22
C TYR A 34 -2.57 74.61 54.78
N PHE A 35 -3.74 73.98 54.59
CA PHE A 35 -5.00 74.55 55.10
C PHE A 35 -5.05 74.64 56.63
N LYS A 36 -4.40 73.71 57.35
CA LYS A 36 -4.25 73.81 58.81
C LYS A 36 -3.34 74.99 59.19
N THR A 37 -2.13 75.05 58.63
CA THR A 37 -1.13 76.08 58.98
C THR A 37 -1.57 77.48 58.59
N ALA A 38 -2.29 77.64 57.46
CA ALA A 38 -2.91 78.89 57.06
C ALA A 38 -3.95 79.39 58.09
N LYS A 39 -4.84 78.49 58.57
CA LYS A 39 -5.82 78.81 59.62
C LYS A 39 -5.13 79.19 60.94
N ASP A 40 -4.10 78.45 61.33
CA ASP A 40 -3.32 78.73 62.55
C ASP A 40 -2.59 80.09 62.46
N ALA A 41 -2.16 80.50 61.26
CA ALA A 41 -1.55 81.82 61.01
C ALA A 41 -2.59 82.97 61.03
N GLU A 42 -3.76 82.77 60.43
CA GLU A 42 -4.85 83.76 60.44
C GLU A 42 -5.39 84.02 61.87
N ALA A 43 -5.44 82.99 62.72
CA ALA A 43 -5.81 83.13 64.13
C ALA A 43 -4.77 83.93 64.94
N ALA A 44 -3.49 83.92 64.52
CA ALA A 44 -2.36 84.51 65.23
C ALA A 44 -1.80 85.73 64.49
N LYS A 45 -2.65 86.66 64.03
CA LYS A 45 -2.36 87.75 63.05
C LYS A 45 -1.05 88.55 63.21
N MET A 46 -0.51 88.67 64.42
CA MET A 46 0.74 89.41 64.70
C MET A 46 1.99 88.49 64.81
N ASN A 47 1.85 87.18 64.59
CA ASN A 47 2.92 86.20 64.75
C ASN A 47 3.60 85.89 63.40
N ILE A 48 4.74 86.53 63.18
CA ILE A 48 5.56 86.39 61.96
C ILE A 48 5.96 84.92 61.70
N SER A 49 6.30 84.15 62.75
CA SER A 49 6.71 82.75 62.62
C SER A 49 5.57 81.86 62.10
N ARG A 50 4.32 82.10 62.52
CA ARG A 50 3.15 81.37 62.00
C ARG A 50 2.88 81.70 60.53
N SER A 51 3.01 82.98 60.13
CA SER A 51 2.90 83.39 58.73
C SER A 51 3.96 82.70 57.84
N GLN A 52 5.22 82.67 58.29
CA GLN A 52 6.30 81.95 57.60
C GLN A 52 6.02 80.44 57.49
N GLN A 53 5.47 79.81 58.54
CA GLN A 53 5.11 78.39 58.52
C GLN A 53 4.01 78.08 57.49
N ALA A 54 3.01 78.96 57.34
CA ALA A 54 1.94 78.82 56.35
C ALA A 54 2.46 78.98 54.91
N GLU A 55 3.33 79.95 54.63
CA GLU A 55 3.94 80.11 53.30
C GLU A 55 4.90 78.97 52.95
N ALA A 56 5.63 78.41 53.92
CA ALA A 56 6.42 77.19 53.71
C ALA A 56 5.54 75.98 53.35
N ALA A 57 4.42 75.79 54.04
CA ALA A 57 3.46 74.72 53.73
C ALA A 57 2.77 74.91 52.36
N LYS A 58 2.45 76.16 51.99
CA LYS A 58 1.92 76.55 50.68
C LYS A 58 2.90 76.25 49.54
N SER A 59 4.17 76.59 49.72
CA SER A 59 5.25 76.27 48.78
C SER A 59 5.44 74.76 48.62
N SER A 60 5.41 74.01 49.72
CA SER A 60 5.43 72.54 49.71
C SER A 60 4.24 71.95 48.95
N TYR A 61 3.01 72.43 49.20
CA TYR A 61 1.82 72.02 48.47
C TYR A 61 1.91 72.34 46.97
N ALA A 62 2.34 73.55 46.60
CA ALA A 62 2.53 73.94 45.20
C ALA A 62 3.54 73.04 44.47
N LYS A 63 4.67 72.72 45.13
CA LYS A 63 5.67 71.78 44.61
C LYS A 63 5.08 70.39 44.38
N GLN A 64 4.33 69.85 45.35
CA GLN A 64 3.70 68.53 45.22
C GLN A 64 2.66 68.50 44.08
N VAL A 65 1.90 69.59 43.89
CA VAL A 65 0.96 69.71 42.76
C VAL A 65 1.69 69.71 41.41
N GLN A 66 2.80 70.45 41.29
CA GLN A 66 3.61 70.44 40.07
C GLN A 66 4.14 69.04 39.78
N GLU A 67 4.75 68.39 40.77
CA GLU A 67 5.30 67.03 40.63
C GLU A 67 4.22 66.01 40.22
N ALA A 68 3.00 66.11 40.78
CA ALA A 68 1.88 65.25 40.40
C ALA A 68 1.39 65.48 38.95
N ASN A 69 1.42 66.73 38.49
CA ASN A 69 1.09 67.09 37.11
C ASN A 69 2.17 66.63 36.12
N ASP A 70 3.45 66.73 36.49
CA ASP A 70 4.58 66.26 35.67
C ASP A 70 4.50 64.72 35.47
N TYR A 71 4.20 63.96 36.53
CA TYR A 71 3.94 62.52 36.40
C TYR A 71 2.70 62.21 35.55
N GLN A 72 1.62 62.98 35.68
CA GLN A 72 0.42 62.81 34.85
C GLN A 72 0.71 63.04 33.37
N HIS A 73 1.41 64.12 33.03
CA HIS A 73 1.78 64.45 31.66
C HIS A 73 2.66 63.36 31.07
N LYS A 74 3.71 62.94 31.78
CA LYS A 74 4.61 61.89 31.31
C LYS A 74 3.91 60.55 31.09
N TYR A 75 2.93 60.23 31.92
CA TYR A 75 2.12 59.02 31.75
C TYR A 75 1.19 59.11 30.52
N LEU A 76 0.40 60.18 30.41
CA LEU A 76 -0.67 60.31 29.41
C LEU A 76 -0.18 60.75 28.03
N THR A 77 0.80 61.66 27.96
CA THR A 77 1.28 62.25 26.71
C THR A 77 2.40 61.42 26.08
N ASP A 78 3.32 60.89 26.89
CA ASP A 78 4.53 60.23 26.39
C ASP A 78 4.35 58.69 26.38
N LEU A 79 4.20 58.09 27.57
CA LEU A 79 4.40 56.64 27.71
C LEU A 79 3.17 55.80 27.34
N LEU A 80 1.95 56.28 27.59
CA LEU A 80 0.73 55.55 27.23
C LEU A 80 0.56 55.41 25.70
N PRO A 81 0.70 56.46 24.86
CA PRO A 81 0.68 56.32 23.41
C PRO A 81 1.75 55.35 22.91
N GLU A 82 2.97 55.46 23.42
CA GLU A 82 4.10 54.57 23.08
C GLU A 82 3.87 53.07 23.40
N VAL A 83 3.07 52.77 24.43
CA VAL A 83 2.66 51.39 24.78
C VAL A 83 1.52 50.92 23.87
N LEU A 84 0.54 51.78 23.60
CA LEU A 84 -0.59 51.46 22.73
C LEU A 84 -0.14 51.19 21.29
N GLU A 85 0.76 52.02 20.74
CA GLU A 85 1.35 51.83 19.42
C GLU A 85 2.10 50.49 19.33
N ALA A 86 2.93 50.16 20.32
CA ALA A 86 3.65 48.88 20.38
C ALA A 86 2.72 47.66 20.51
N LEU A 87 1.54 47.82 21.12
CA LEU A 87 0.49 46.79 21.16
C LEU A 87 -0.23 46.66 19.81
N CYS A 88 -0.53 47.77 19.13
CA CYS A 88 -1.09 47.79 17.79
C CYS A 88 -0.16 47.17 16.75
N GLU A 89 1.15 47.43 16.80
CA GLU A 89 2.16 46.75 15.96
C GLU A 89 2.17 45.23 16.19
N LEU A 90 2.15 44.81 17.46
CA LEU A 90 2.15 43.40 17.84
C LEU A 90 0.89 42.70 17.33
N ASP A 91 -0.27 43.35 17.44
CA ASP A 91 -1.53 42.79 16.97
C ASP A 91 -1.64 42.77 15.45
N SER A 92 -1.25 43.85 14.76
CA SER A 92 -1.14 43.89 13.30
C SER A 92 -0.24 42.75 12.79
N SER A 93 0.92 42.54 13.43
CA SER A 93 1.80 41.42 13.14
C SER A 93 1.11 40.07 13.38
N ARG A 94 0.37 39.90 14.49
CA ARG A 94 -0.42 38.68 14.78
C ARG A 94 -1.46 38.41 13.68
N VAL A 95 -2.25 39.41 13.30
CA VAL A 95 -3.27 39.32 12.24
C VAL A 95 -2.64 38.93 10.90
N MET A 96 -1.50 39.53 10.54
CA MET A 96 -0.77 39.16 9.31
C MET A 96 -0.23 37.72 9.34
N HIS A 97 0.15 37.19 10.49
CA HIS A 97 0.52 35.78 10.63
C HIS A 97 -0.68 34.84 10.47
N VAL A 98 -1.84 35.18 11.02
CA VAL A 98 -3.09 34.43 10.84
C VAL A 98 -3.52 34.45 9.37
N GLN A 99 -3.47 35.60 8.69
CA GLN A 99 -3.76 35.69 7.26
C GLN A 99 -2.82 34.79 6.43
N ARG A 100 -1.52 34.78 6.75
CA ARG A 100 -0.52 33.93 6.07
C ARG A 100 -0.79 32.45 6.31
N LEU A 101 -1.18 32.06 7.52
CA LEU A 101 -1.56 30.68 7.86
C LEU A 101 -2.78 30.24 7.04
N LEU A 102 -3.85 31.04 7.01
CA LEU A 102 -5.06 30.72 6.25
C LEU A 102 -4.78 30.60 4.75
N LYS A 103 -3.96 31.50 4.18
CA LYS A 103 -3.48 31.37 2.79
C LYS A 103 -2.74 30.05 2.57
N LYS A 104 -1.85 29.64 3.49
CA LYS A 104 -1.14 28.36 3.39
C LYS A 104 -2.05 27.14 3.51
N CYS A 105 -3.08 27.18 4.35
CA CYS A 105 -4.11 26.15 4.37
C CYS A 105 -4.79 26.03 2.99
N ILE A 106 -5.27 27.15 2.43
CA ILE A 106 -5.92 27.17 1.11
C ILE A 106 -4.97 26.69 -0.01
N GLU A 107 -3.69 27.06 0.02
CA GLU A 107 -2.69 26.57 -0.93
C GLU A 107 -2.49 25.05 -0.84
N ILE A 108 -2.49 24.47 0.37
CA ILE A 108 -2.37 23.02 0.58
C ILE A 108 -3.62 22.31 0.07
N GLU A 109 -4.83 22.76 0.44
CA GLU A 109 -6.10 22.18 -0.05
C GLU A 109 -6.20 22.25 -1.58
N ARG A 110 -5.72 23.33 -2.19
CA ARG A 110 -5.65 23.43 -3.67
C ARG A 110 -4.60 22.53 -4.30
N SER A 111 -3.53 22.19 -3.58
CA SER A 111 -2.44 21.36 -4.13
C SER A 111 -2.82 19.89 -4.33
N VAL A 112 -3.86 19.40 -3.64
CA VAL A 112 -4.35 18.02 -3.80
C VAL A 112 -5.38 17.87 -4.93
N LEU A 113 -6.00 18.96 -5.38
CA LEU A 113 -7.02 18.91 -6.44
C LEU A 113 -6.52 18.23 -7.73
N PRO A 114 -5.33 18.55 -8.29
CA PRO A 114 -4.85 17.91 -9.53
C PRO A 114 -4.54 16.42 -9.38
N VAL A 115 -4.27 15.95 -8.15
CA VAL A 115 -4.07 14.53 -7.88
C VAL A 115 -5.42 13.81 -7.87
N MET A 116 -6.45 14.41 -7.27
CA MET A 116 -7.81 13.86 -7.29
C MET A 116 -8.42 13.88 -8.69
N GLU A 117 -8.26 14.97 -9.44
CA GLU A 117 -8.63 15.08 -10.86
C GLU A 117 -7.98 13.95 -11.66
N LYS A 118 -6.65 13.80 -11.57
CA LYS A 118 -5.95 12.72 -12.27
C LYS A 118 -6.45 11.33 -11.87
N CYS A 119 -6.69 11.05 -10.59
CA CYS A 119 -7.22 9.75 -10.17
C CYS A 119 -8.59 9.44 -10.80
N LEU A 120 -9.45 10.45 -10.96
CA LEU A 120 -10.75 10.32 -11.62
C LEU A 120 -10.59 10.12 -13.14
N ASP A 121 -9.70 10.88 -13.79
CA ASP A 121 -9.36 10.71 -15.20
C ASP A 121 -8.80 9.30 -15.48
N ASP A 122 -7.87 8.81 -14.65
CA ASP A 122 -7.30 7.47 -14.76
C ASP A 122 -8.41 6.39 -14.60
N MET A 123 -9.33 6.54 -13.65
CA MET A 123 -10.49 5.63 -13.49
C MET A 123 -11.44 5.65 -14.70
N MET A 124 -11.68 6.81 -15.29
CA MET A 124 -12.50 6.95 -16.51
C MET A 124 -11.81 6.28 -17.70
N ASN A 125 -10.51 6.52 -17.88
CA ASN A 125 -9.69 5.90 -18.92
C ASN A 125 -9.65 4.37 -18.83
N GLU A 126 -9.60 3.78 -17.63
CA GLU A 126 -9.69 2.31 -17.50
C GLU A 126 -11.12 1.79 -17.75
N THR A 127 -12.15 2.60 -17.46
CA THR A 127 -13.56 2.24 -17.76
C THR A 127 -13.82 2.24 -19.27
N ASP A 128 -13.28 3.22 -20.00
CA ASP A 128 -13.38 3.33 -21.46
C ASP A 128 -12.60 2.22 -22.20
N ARG A 129 -11.68 1.51 -21.52
CA ARG A 129 -10.95 0.35 -22.06
C ARG A 129 -11.72 -0.97 -21.96
N ILE A 130 -12.86 -1.02 -21.26
CA ILE A 130 -13.66 -2.23 -21.15
C ILE A 130 -14.17 -2.61 -22.54
N ASN A 131 -13.61 -3.67 -23.13
CA ASN A 131 -13.99 -4.19 -24.44
C ASN A 131 -14.62 -5.58 -24.29
N PRO A 132 -15.97 -5.70 -24.33
CA PRO A 132 -16.66 -6.98 -24.18
C PRO A 132 -16.23 -8.05 -25.19
N ALA A 133 -15.77 -7.66 -26.39
CA ALA A 133 -15.32 -8.62 -27.40
C ALA A 133 -13.98 -9.26 -27.02
N GLU A 134 -13.01 -8.45 -26.58
CA GLU A 134 -11.70 -8.94 -26.11
C GLU A 134 -11.84 -9.74 -24.81
N ASP A 135 -12.69 -9.30 -23.87
CA ASP A 135 -12.98 -10.03 -22.63
C ASP A 135 -13.62 -11.40 -22.91
N CYS A 136 -14.59 -11.47 -23.83
CA CYS A 136 -15.18 -12.73 -24.27
C CYS A 136 -14.18 -13.63 -25.02
N GLU A 137 -13.32 -13.06 -25.87
CA GLU A 137 -12.28 -13.83 -26.57
C GLU A 137 -11.28 -14.44 -25.57
N ALA A 138 -10.86 -13.70 -24.54
CA ALA A 138 -9.98 -14.19 -23.49
C ALA A 138 -10.62 -15.34 -22.67
N VAL A 139 -11.94 -15.34 -22.48
CA VAL A 139 -12.67 -16.47 -21.87
C VAL A 139 -12.68 -17.67 -22.83
N VAL A 140 -13.04 -17.47 -24.10
CA VAL A 140 -13.08 -18.54 -25.11
C VAL A 140 -11.70 -19.17 -25.31
N GLU A 141 -10.62 -18.38 -25.35
CA GLU A 141 -9.26 -18.91 -25.50
C GLU A 141 -8.84 -19.80 -24.33
N ARG A 142 -9.25 -19.47 -23.10
CA ARG A 142 -8.94 -20.28 -21.90
C ARG A 142 -9.73 -21.57 -21.83
N TYR A 143 -11.02 -21.55 -22.21
CA TYR A 143 -11.93 -22.68 -22.00
C TYR A 143 -12.26 -23.48 -23.26
N ARG A 144 -11.78 -23.08 -24.45
CA ARG A 144 -11.91 -23.88 -25.67
C ARG A 144 -11.32 -25.27 -25.45
N THR A 145 -12.09 -26.30 -25.76
CA THR A 145 -11.73 -27.70 -25.53
C THR A 145 -10.58 -28.15 -26.42
N GLY A 146 -10.41 -27.53 -27.59
CA GLY A 146 -9.37 -27.88 -28.56
C GLY A 146 -9.69 -29.14 -29.38
N TYR A 147 -10.88 -29.72 -29.23
CA TYR A 147 -11.40 -30.71 -30.15
C TYR A 147 -11.66 -30.07 -31.52
N GLY A 148 -11.38 -30.83 -32.59
CA GLY A 148 -11.79 -30.45 -33.94
C GLY A 148 -13.31 -30.49 -34.09
N LEU A 149 -13.79 -30.04 -35.25
CA LEU A 149 -15.16 -30.36 -35.67
C LEU A 149 -15.28 -31.90 -35.76
N PRO A 150 -16.35 -32.50 -35.23
CA PRO A 150 -16.60 -33.93 -35.41
C PRO A 150 -16.67 -34.29 -36.90
N ASP A 151 -16.08 -35.41 -37.28
CA ASP A 151 -16.21 -35.93 -38.65
C ASP A 151 -17.66 -36.37 -38.94
N ASP A 152 -18.06 -36.29 -40.21
CA ASP A 152 -19.38 -36.76 -40.65
C ASP A 152 -19.54 -38.27 -40.38
N ILE A 153 -20.68 -38.66 -39.80
CA ILE A 153 -20.96 -40.06 -39.46
C ILE A 153 -21.15 -40.86 -40.75
N SER A 154 -20.19 -41.73 -41.07
CA SER A 154 -20.28 -42.64 -42.21
C SER A 154 -21.41 -43.65 -42.05
N PHE A 155 -22.24 -43.80 -43.09
CA PHE A 155 -23.23 -44.86 -43.15
C PHE A 155 -22.54 -46.24 -43.22
N HIS A 156 -22.83 -47.10 -42.24
CA HIS A 156 -22.42 -48.49 -42.26
C HIS A 156 -23.62 -49.38 -42.59
N GLU A 157 -23.57 -50.01 -43.76
CA GLU A 157 -24.58 -50.98 -44.17
C GLU A 157 -24.45 -52.27 -43.36
N TYR A 158 -25.58 -52.83 -42.91
CA TYR A 158 -25.60 -54.01 -42.05
C TYR A 158 -25.31 -55.28 -42.86
N SER A 159 -24.05 -55.72 -42.85
CA SER A 159 -23.66 -57.01 -43.42
C SER A 159 -23.91 -58.15 -42.41
N ALA A 160 -24.93 -58.94 -42.67
CA ALA A 160 -25.30 -60.10 -41.86
C ALA A 160 -24.54 -61.37 -42.25
N GLU A 161 -23.21 -61.32 -42.43
CA GLU A 161 -22.40 -62.53 -42.69
C GLU A 161 -20.94 -62.35 -42.29
N GLY A 162 -20.40 -63.35 -41.57
CA GLY A 162 -18.99 -63.34 -41.17
C GLY A 162 -18.09 -63.87 -42.29
N CYS A 163 -17.23 -63.01 -42.84
CA CYS A 163 -16.12 -63.44 -43.70
C CYS A 163 -14.83 -62.66 -43.37
N SER A 164 -13.83 -63.36 -42.85
CA SER A 164 -12.50 -62.78 -42.61
C SER A 164 -11.73 -62.65 -43.93
N THR A 165 -11.31 -61.44 -44.30
CA THR A 165 -10.08 -61.26 -45.08
C THR A 165 -9.22 -60.17 -44.45
N THR A 166 -7.93 -60.48 -44.34
CA THR A 166 -6.92 -59.61 -43.74
C THR A 166 -6.32 -58.66 -44.76
N SER A 167 -6.29 -57.36 -44.44
CA SER A 167 -5.37 -56.41 -45.08
C SER A 167 -4.80 -55.48 -44.01
N ALA A 168 -3.52 -55.67 -43.67
CA ALA A 168 -2.75 -54.69 -42.92
C ALA A 168 -2.19 -53.61 -43.86
N SER A 169 -1.61 -52.56 -43.28
CA SER A 169 -0.92 -51.44 -43.95
C SER A 169 -1.85 -50.45 -44.70
N GLU A 170 -1.58 -49.14 -44.77
CA GLU A 170 -0.33 -48.40 -44.52
C GLU A 170 -0.51 -47.12 -43.68
N LEU A 171 0.59 -46.68 -43.06
CA LEU A 171 0.79 -45.28 -42.65
C LEU A 171 1.15 -44.45 -43.90
N SER A 172 0.43 -43.36 -44.18
CA SER A 172 0.91 -42.37 -45.16
C SER A 172 0.54 -40.94 -44.75
N ASN A 173 1.58 -40.14 -44.49
CA ASN A 173 1.46 -38.69 -44.40
C ASN A 173 1.39 -38.09 -45.82
N GLY A 174 0.70 -36.94 -45.96
CA GLY A 174 1.20 -35.91 -46.88
C GLY A 174 0.23 -35.40 -47.95
N ALA A 175 -0.53 -34.38 -47.57
CA ALA A 175 -0.71 -33.11 -48.28
C ALA A 175 -1.30 -33.04 -49.72
N SER A 176 -2.12 -32.00 -49.87
CA SER A 176 -2.55 -31.32 -51.12
C SER A 176 -3.63 -31.98 -51.97
N GLN A 177 -4.80 -31.33 -52.00
CA GLN A 177 -5.50 -31.11 -53.27
C GLN A 177 -5.55 -29.62 -53.59
N THR A 178 -5.08 -29.29 -54.79
CA THR A 178 -5.24 -28.01 -55.50
C THR A 178 -6.71 -27.76 -55.81
N ILE A 179 -7.27 -26.61 -55.44
CA ILE A 179 -7.49 -25.44 -56.32
C ILE A 179 -8.12 -25.79 -57.69
N SER A 180 -9.41 -25.47 -57.84
CA SER A 180 -10.03 -24.64 -58.91
C SER A 180 -11.54 -24.95 -58.99
N ALA A 181 -12.44 -24.08 -59.45
CA ALA A 181 -12.59 -22.61 -59.53
C ALA A 181 -14.09 -22.35 -59.89
N GLU A 182 -14.71 -21.16 -59.99
CA GLU A 182 -14.28 -19.79 -60.33
C GLU A 182 -15.23 -18.69 -59.79
N SER A 183 -14.73 -17.44 -59.79
CA SER A 183 -15.41 -16.11 -59.92
C SER A 183 -16.42 -15.66 -58.84
N TRP A 184 -16.68 -14.37 -58.55
CA TRP A 184 -16.20 -13.06 -59.07
C TRP A 184 -15.72 -12.21 -57.86
N SER A 185 -14.55 -11.53 -57.88
CA SER A 185 -14.21 -10.18 -58.41
C SER A 185 -14.78 -8.97 -57.64
N GLN A 186 -14.06 -7.86 -57.34
CA GLN A 186 -12.60 -7.55 -57.33
C GLN A 186 -12.33 -6.14 -56.71
N GLY A 187 -11.17 -5.94 -56.04
CA GLY A 187 -10.54 -4.63 -55.76
C GLY A 187 -10.76 -4.02 -54.35
N ASP A 188 -9.81 -3.32 -53.71
CA ASP A 188 -8.38 -3.14 -54.03
C ASP A 188 -7.53 -2.75 -52.78
N LEU A 189 -6.20 -2.83 -52.93
CA LEU A 189 -5.04 -2.62 -52.02
C LEU A 189 -5.14 -1.60 -50.85
N LEU A 190 -4.45 -1.91 -49.73
CA LEU A 190 -3.17 -1.26 -49.32
C LEU A 190 -2.47 -1.84 -48.06
N SER A 191 -1.28 -2.41 -48.27
CA SER A 191 -0.06 -2.43 -47.42
C SER A 191 -0.10 -2.19 -45.89
N ARG A 192 0.44 -3.16 -45.11
CA ARG A 192 1.59 -2.86 -44.21
C ARG A 192 2.48 -4.06 -43.89
N LYS A 193 3.78 -3.78 -43.74
CA LYS A 193 4.90 -4.68 -43.45
C LYS A 193 5.46 -4.42 -42.05
N GLU A 194 6.07 -5.45 -41.45
CA GLU A 194 7.12 -5.39 -40.40
C GLU A 194 6.71 -4.73 -39.05
N THR A 195 6.98 -5.33 -37.88
CA THR A 195 8.31 -5.42 -37.27
C THR A 195 8.50 -6.62 -36.32
N ARG A 196 9.73 -7.15 -36.29
CA ARG A 196 10.27 -7.91 -35.14
C ARG A 196 10.62 -6.93 -34.00
N ASN A 197 10.59 -7.41 -32.75
CA ASN A 197 11.46 -7.07 -31.59
C ASN A 197 10.72 -6.72 -30.28
N LEU A 198 10.78 -7.64 -29.31
CA LEU A 198 11.25 -7.35 -27.94
C LEU A 198 11.66 -8.68 -27.28
N HIS A 199 12.96 -9.03 -27.22
CA HIS A 199 13.80 -8.84 -26.03
C HIS A 199 13.02 -9.06 -24.71
N ARG A 200 13.16 -10.18 -24.00
CA ARG A 200 14.37 -10.72 -23.32
C ARG A 200 15.12 -9.70 -22.43
N ALA A 201 14.47 -9.37 -21.32
CA ALA A 201 15.04 -9.15 -19.97
C ALA A 201 13.83 -9.35 -19.01
N LEU A 202 13.91 -9.98 -17.83
CA LEU A 202 14.93 -9.89 -16.79
C LEU A 202 15.15 -11.24 -16.11
N SER A 203 16.40 -11.71 -16.07
CA SER A 203 16.78 -12.88 -15.25
C SER A 203 17.62 -12.45 -14.05
N GLY A 204 17.08 -12.64 -12.84
CA GLY A 204 17.85 -13.04 -11.67
C GLY A 204 18.29 -11.98 -10.65
N ARG A 205 17.75 -12.09 -9.42
CA ARG A 205 18.60 -12.31 -8.23
C ARG A 205 17.84 -12.85 -7.00
N LYS A 206 18.42 -13.90 -6.40
CA LYS A 206 18.37 -14.29 -4.97
C LYS A 206 17.00 -14.43 -4.27
N LYS A 207 16.47 -15.66 -4.29
CA LYS A 207 16.05 -16.41 -3.09
C LYS A 207 16.65 -17.82 -3.26
N GLY A 208 17.22 -18.51 -2.29
CA GLY A 208 17.05 -18.44 -0.85
C GLY A 208 16.95 -19.89 -0.36
N THR A 209 18.10 -20.55 -0.16
CA THR A 209 18.19 -21.99 0.12
C THR A 209 17.63 -22.34 1.50
N PHE A 210 16.32 -22.59 1.62
CA PHE A 210 15.73 -23.30 2.77
C PHE A 210 14.32 -23.84 2.43
N ARG A 211 14.25 -25.12 2.03
CA ARG A 211 13.18 -26.10 2.34
C ARG A 211 13.36 -27.41 1.53
N LYS A 212 14.35 -28.20 1.92
CA LYS A 212 14.24 -29.67 1.90
C LYS A 212 14.22 -30.10 3.37
N ILE A 213 13.12 -30.73 3.80
CA ILE A 213 12.89 -31.59 4.97
C ILE A 213 11.36 -31.71 5.07
N PHE A 214 10.84 -32.94 5.09
CA PHE A 214 9.42 -33.32 4.99
C PHE A 214 8.63 -32.87 3.74
N ARG A 215 8.60 -33.76 2.73
CA ARG A 215 7.44 -33.91 1.84
C ARG A 215 6.72 -35.21 2.21
N SER A 216 5.64 -35.09 2.96
CA SER A 216 4.49 -36.01 2.88
C SER A 216 3.37 -35.25 2.14
N ARG A 217 2.39 -35.98 1.59
CA ARG A 217 1.40 -35.55 0.58
C ARG A 217 1.93 -35.42 -0.86
N THR A 218 1.73 -36.50 -1.61
CA THR A 218 1.84 -36.54 -3.09
C THR A 218 0.51 -36.29 -3.79
N GLU A 219 -0.62 -36.42 -3.09
CA GLU A 219 -1.98 -36.39 -3.67
C GLU A 219 -2.47 -34.98 -4.05
N ASP A 220 -2.19 -33.96 -3.23
CA ASP A 220 -2.69 -32.59 -3.47
C ASP A 220 -2.00 -31.87 -4.65
N TYR A 221 -0.84 -32.35 -5.12
CA TYR A 221 -0.04 -31.65 -6.15
C TYR A 221 -0.37 -32.08 -7.59
N SER A 222 -0.85 -33.30 -7.81
CA SER A 222 -1.17 -33.81 -9.15
C SER A 222 -2.56 -33.40 -9.64
N LYS A 223 -3.53 -33.21 -8.72
CA LYS A 223 -4.89 -32.76 -9.04
C LYS A 223 -4.93 -31.31 -9.56
N ASN A 224 -4.38 -30.38 -8.77
CA ASN A 224 -4.32 -28.95 -9.14
C ASN A 224 -3.53 -28.71 -10.45
N MET A 225 -2.49 -29.51 -10.71
CA MET A 225 -1.67 -29.42 -11.93
C MET A 225 -2.35 -30.00 -13.19
N LEU A 226 -3.57 -30.53 -13.08
CA LEU A 226 -4.33 -31.01 -14.23
C LEU A 226 -5.52 -30.10 -14.51
N GLU A 227 -6.24 -29.68 -13.48
CA GLU A 227 -7.41 -28.79 -13.59
C GLU A 227 -7.04 -27.40 -14.17
N ASP A 228 -5.81 -26.93 -13.99
CA ASP A 228 -5.30 -25.64 -14.52
C ASP A 228 -4.84 -25.68 -16.01
N LEU A 229 -4.79 -26.85 -16.67
CA LEU A 229 -4.32 -26.98 -18.06
C LEU A 229 -5.49 -26.97 -19.07
N PRO A 230 -5.29 -26.48 -20.32
CA PRO A 230 -6.29 -26.63 -21.40
C PRO A 230 -6.58 -28.12 -21.69
N PRO A 231 -7.82 -28.54 -22.04
CA PRO A 231 -8.20 -29.95 -22.09
C PRO A 231 -7.30 -30.86 -22.95
N LEU A 232 -6.89 -30.42 -24.14
CA LEU A 232 -5.94 -31.17 -24.97
C LEU A 232 -4.56 -31.39 -24.30
N GLN A 233 -4.13 -30.48 -23.42
CA GLN A 233 -2.93 -30.65 -22.61
C GLN A 233 -3.19 -31.53 -21.38
N GLN A 234 -4.42 -31.53 -20.83
CA GLN A 234 -4.83 -32.48 -19.80
C GLN A 234 -4.75 -33.92 -20.31
N CYS A 235 -5.30 -34.22 -21.49
CA CYS A 235 -5.22 -35.55 -22.11
C CYS A 235 -3.77 -36.00 -22.30
N LYS A 236 -2.93 -35.17 -22.94
CA LYS A 236 -1.49 -35.47 -23.12
C LYS A 236 -0.74 -35.64 -21.80
N ARG A 237 -1.15 -34.93 -20.74
CA ARG A 237 -0.55 -35.06 -19.41
C ARG A 237 -0.99 -36.36 -18.73
N LEU A 238 -2.24 -36.77 -18.90
CA LEU A 238 -2.78 -38.05 -18.41
C LEU A 238 -2.12 -39.23 -19.10
N GLU A 239 -2.00 -39.22 -20.43
CA GLU A 239 -1.27 -40.23 -21.20
C GLU A 239 0.16 -40.41 -20.70
N PHE A 240 0.88 -39.31 -20.47
CA PHE A 240 2.23 -39.33 -19.91
C PHE A 240 2.26 -39.93 -18.49
N LEU A 241 1.34 -39.53 -17.61
CA LEU A 241 1.28 -40.04 -16.23
C LEU A 241 0.90 -41.53 -16.19
N LEU A 242 -0.02 -41.98 -17.04
CA LEU A 242 -0.37 -43.39 -17.21
C LEU A 242 0.82 -44.22 -17.70
N ALA A 243 1.55 -43.73 -18.71
CA ALA A 243 2.73 -44.40 -19.24
C ALA A 243 3.87 -44.50 -18.21
N ASP A 244 4.13 -43.42 -17.46
CA ASP A 244 5.15 -43.41 -16.42
C ASP A 244 4.77 -44.29 -15.23
N CYS A 245 3.51 -44.24 -14.77
CA CYS A 245 3.02 -45.11 -13.69
C CYS A 245 3.09 -46.60 -14.07
N LYS A 246 2.66 -46.96 -15.30
CA LYS A 246 2.79 -48.33 -15.85
C LYS A 246 4.24 -48.79 -15.90
N LYS A 247 5.17 -47.91 -16.28
CA LYS A 247 6.61 -48.19 -16.31
C LYS A 247 7.20 -48.39 -14.90
N GLN A 248 6.84 -47.52 -13.94
CA GLN A 248 7.29 -47.64 -12.55
C GLN A 248 6.77 -48.95 -11.92
N LEU A 249 5.49 -49.28 -12.14
CA LEU A 249 4.89 -50.53 -11.66
C LEU A 249 5.61 -51.77 -12.22
N LYS A 250 5.89 -51.80 -13.53
CA LYS A 250 6.67 -52.87 -14.17
C LYS A 250 8.05 -53.04 -13.53
N ASN A 251 8.80 -51.95 -13.36
CA ASN A 251 10.13 -51.99 -12.75
C ASN A 251 10.08 -52.54 -11.30
N ARG A 252 9.03 -52.21 -10.54
CA ARG A 252 8.85 -52.72 -9.17
C ARG A 252 8.47 -54.19 -9.13
N LEU A 253 7.66 -54.68 -10.06
CA LEU A 253 7.37 -56.11 -10.22
C LEU A 253 8.65 -56.90 -10.56
N GLU A 254 9.45 -56.42 -11.51
CA GLU A 254 10.73 -57.05 -11.87
C GLU A 254 11.73 -57.04 -10.69
N MET A 255 11.75 -55.96 -9.88
CA MET A 255 12.54 -55.89 -8.65
C MET A 255 12.04 -56.88 -7.59
N LYS A 256 10.72 -57.03 -7.42
CA LYS A 256 10.11 -58.03 -6.52
C LYS A 256 10.51 -59.45 -6.93
N ASP A 257 10.43 -59.80 -8.21
CA ASP A 257 10.84 -61.11 -8.73
C ASP A 257 12.33 -61.38 -8.50
N GLY A 258 13.17 -60.35 -8.59
CA GLY A 258 14.59 -60.40 -8.22
C GLY A 258 14.80 -60.67 -6.73
N LEU A 259 14.08 -59.95 -5.87
CA LEU A 259 14.14 -60.12 -4.41
C LEU A 259 13.65 -61.49 -3.96
N ILE A 260 12.59 -62.04 -4.57
CA ILE A 260 12.10 -63.41 -4.28
C ILE A 260 13.21 -64.44 -4.55
N LYS A 261 13.86 -64.38 -5.72
CA LYS A 261 14.96 -65.31 -6.08
C LYS A 261 16.14 -65.19 -5.12
N LEU A 262 16.47 -63.97 -4.71
CA LEU A 262 17.55 -63.68 -3.78
C LEU A 262 17.22 -64.14 -2.34
N GLN A 263 15.95 -64.04 -1.93
CA GLN A 263 15.43 -64.60 -0.68
C GLN A 263 15.53 -66.13 -0.65
N THR A 264 15.16 -66.82 -1.74
CA THR A 264 15.33 -68.27 -1.88
C THR A 264 16.80 -68.65 -1.72
N ALA A 265 17.70 -68.00 -2.47
CA ALA A 265 19.14 -68.28 -2.42
C ALA A 265 19.76 -68.07 -1.03
N TYR A 266 19.37 -67.01 -0.29
CA TYR A 266 19.88 -66.75 1.06
C TYR A 266 19.25 -67.66 2.13
N SER A 267 18.04 -68.19 1.87
CA SER A 267 17.42 -69.22 2.73
C SER A 267 18.13 -70.57 2.59
N GLU A 268 18.57 -70.91 1.37
CA GLU A 268 19.32 -72.13 1.08
C GLU A 268 20.80 -72.03 1.45
N THR A 269 21.41 -70.83 1.40
CA THR A 269 22.85 -70.62 1.66
C THR A 269 23.14 -69.50 2.67
N PRO A 270 23.01 -69.75 3.99
CA PRO A 270 23.15 -68.73 5.05
C PRO A 270 24.52 -68.04 5.18
N LYS A 271 25.51 -68.40 4.35
CA LYS A 271 26.86 -67.81 4.32
C LYS A 271 26.97 -66.59 3.42
N PHE A 272 25.98 -66.33 2.55
CA PHE A 272 26.06 -65.30 1.50
C PHE A 272 25.11 -64.10 1.71
N GLY A 273 24.26 -64.11 2.73
CA GLY A 273 23.44 -62.96 3.12
C GLY A 273 22.36 -63.28 4.15
N SER A 274 21.64 -62.24 4.59
CA SER A 274 20.55 -62.34 5.57
C SER A 274 19.19 -62.38 4.88
N ALA A 275 18.49 -63.52 4.92
CA ALA A 275 17.15 -63.64 4.34
C ALA A 275 16.11 -62.68 4.98
N ALA A 276 16.32 -62.28 6.24
CA ALA A 276 15.45 -61.33 6.94
C ALA A 276 15.55 -59.89 6.40
N GLU A 277 16.73 -59.47 5.95
CA GLU A 277 16.92 -58.16 5.31
C GLU A 277 16.33 -58.11 3.89
N VAL A 278 16.23 -59.26 3.22
CA VAL A 278 15.56 -59.36 1.91
C VAL A 278 14.04 -59.28 2.09
N GLN A 279 13.51 -59.91 3.15
CA GLN A 279 12.08 -59.88 3.47
C GLN A 279 11.56 -58.46 3.72
N THR A 280 12.27 -57.63 4.50
CA THR A 280 11.84 -56.24 4.74
C THR A 280 11.88 -55.37 3.48
N ASN A 281 12.86 -55.59 2.60
CA ASN A 281 12.91 -54.95 1.29
C ASN A 281 11.78 -55.43 0.36
N LEU A 282 11.38 -56.70 0.46
CA LEU A 282 10.27 -57.28 -0.30
C LEU A 282 8.93 -56.70 0.17
N GLU A 283 8.69 -56.60 1.48
CA GLU A 283 7.50 -55.94 2.06
C GLU A 283 7.40 -54.46 1.66
N SER A 284 8.52 -53.73 1.65
CA SER A 284 8.57 -52.36 1.12
C SER A 284 8.23 -52.32 -0.37
N CYS A 285 8.77 -53.25 -1.17
CA CYS A 285 8.48 -53.31 -2.60
C CYS A 285 7.00 -53.64 -2.88
N GLU A 286 6.39 -54.54 -2.11
CA GLU A 286 4.95 -54.86 -2.20
C GLU A 286 4.06 -53.67 -1.83
N SER A 287 4.41 -52.93 -0.77
CA SER A 287 3.72 -51.70 -0.40
C SER A 287 3.74 -50.67 -1.54
N GLU A 288 4.89 -50.46 -2.17
CA GLU A 288 5.04 -49.54 -3.30
C GLU A 288 4.32 -50.03 -4.58
N ILE A 289 4.27 -51.34 -4.84
CA ILE A 289 3.46 -51.94 -5.92
C ILE A 289 1.98 -51.66 -5.69
N ASN A 290 1.48 -51.80 -4.46
CA ASN A 290 0.08 -51.52 -4.13
C ASN A 290 -0.27 -50.03 -4.36
N VAL A 291 0.59 -49.11 -3.91
CA VAL A 291 0.40 -47.66 -4.13
C VAL A 291 0.39 -47.31 -5.62
N LEU A 292 1.34 -47.84 -6.40
CA LEU A 292 1.39 -47.61 -7.85
C LEU A 292 0.17 -48.22 -8.57
N SER A 293 -0.33 -49.36 -8.11
CA SER A 293 -1.53 -50.00 -8.68
C SER A 293 -2.80 -49.18 -8.41
N MET A 294 -2.95 -48.63 -7.21
CA MET A 294 -4.08 -47.75 -6.86
C MET A 294 -4.03 -46.43 -7.65
N GLU A 295 -2.85 -45.81 -7.80
CA GLU A 295 -2.70 -44.58 -8.58
C GLU A 295 -2.95 -44.82 -10.07
N LEU A 296 -2.50 -45.95 -10.62
CA LEU A 296 -2.81 -46.37 -11.99
C LEU A 296 -4.32 -46.50 -12.19
N GLN A 297 -5.03 -47.20 -11.30
CA GLN A 297 -6.49 -47.33 -11.36
C GLN A 297 -7.19 -45.96 -11.27
N ARG A 298 -6.71 -45.06 -10.41
CA ARG A 298 -7.23 -43.69 -10.28
C ARG A 298 -7.08 -42.89 -11.58
N LEU A 299 -5.91 -43.00 -12.24
CA LEU A 299 -5.64 -42.33 -13.51
C LEU A 299 -6.46 -42.92 -14.67
N GLU A 300 -6.68 -44.25 -14.70
CA GLU A 300 -7.51 -44.90 -15.72
C GLU A 300 -8.99 -44.54 -15.59
N VAL A 301 -9.52 -44.46 -14.36
CA VAL A 301 -10.88 -43.95 -14.12
C VAL A 301 -11.01 -42.49 -14.54
N PHE A 302 -10.00 -41.64 -14.25
CA PHE A 302 -10.04 -40.23 -14.64
C PHE A 302 -9.96 -40.05 -16.18
N ALA A 303 -9.17 -40.88 -16.87
CA ALA A 303 -9.08 -40.90 -18.33
C ALA A 303 -10.35 -41.42 -19.03
N ALA A 304 -11.27 -42.08 -18.31
CA ALA A 304 -12.58 -42.50 -18.82
C ALA A 304 -13.70 -41.47 -18.59
N ILE A 305 -13.40 -40.35 -17.93
CA ILE A 305 -14.35 -39.25 -17.61
C ILE A 305 -14.14 -38.04 -18.54
N ILE A 306 -13.02 -37.99 -19.28
CA ILE A 306 -12.64 -36.95 -20.24
C ILE A 306 -12.86 -37.45 -21.68
#